data_AF-A0A7K5MYL1-F1
#
_entry.id   AF-A0A7K5MYL1-F1
#
_cell.length_a   1.000
_cell.length_b   1.000
_cell.length_c   1.000
_cell.angle_alpha   90.00
_cell.angle_beta   90.00
_cell.angle_gamma   90.00
#
_symmetry.space_group_name_H-M   'P 1'
#
loop_
_entity.id
_entity.type
_entity.pdbx_description
1 polymer ?
#
loop_
_entity_poly.entity_id
_entity_poly.type
_entity_poly.pdbx_seq_one_letter_code
_entity_poly.pdbx_strand_id
1 'polypeptide(L)' 'FSMAVSVVRGQVQQEPFLETTVGTGINITCSHPQIQINDWIQWYRQLPSQGPELLVLTNKESKELPSGAGSLSV' A
#
# COMPACT_ATOMS: atom_id res chain seq x y z
N PHE A 1 4.82 18.78 28.70
CA PHE A 1 3.91 17.72 28.22
C PHE A 1 4.41 17.24 26.87
N SER A 2 5.17 16.14 26.83
CA SER A 2 5.68 15.58 25.57
C SER A 2 4.62 14.65 25.01
N MET A 3 4.12 14.93 23.81
CA MET A 3 3.32 13.97 23.06
C MET A 3 4.23 12.80 22.66
N ALA A 4 4.08 11.67 23.33
CA ALA A 4 4.68 10.44 22.87
C ALA A 4 3.98 10.03 21.57
N VAL A 5 4.67 10.17 20.44
CA VAL A 5 4.23 9.54 19.19
C VAL A 5 4.55 8.05 19.32
N SER A 6 3.54 7.24 19.57
CA SER A 6 3.66 5.79 19.45
C SER A 6 3.62 5.43 17.97
N VAL A 7 4.77 5.08 17.38
CA VAL A 7 4.77 4.33 16.13
C VAL A 7 4.33 2.91 16.49
N VAL A 8 3.05 2.61 16.27
CA VAL A 8 2.64 1.21 16.13
C VAL A 8 3.35 0.75 14.86
N ARG A 9 4.43 -0.03 15.00
CA ARG A 9 4.94 -0.80 13.86
C ARG A 9 3.83 -1.80 13.54
N GLY A 10 2.97 -1.43 12.59
CA GLY A 10 2.12 -2.41 11.92
C GLY A 10 3.02 -3.53 11.41
N GLN A 11 2.50 -4.76 11.33
CA GLN A 11 3.23 -5.90 10.79
C GLN A 11 3.52 -5.80 9.28
N VAL A 12 3.26 -4.62 8.70
CA VAL A 12 3.36 -4.29 7.29
C VAL A 12 4.33 -3.12 7.14
N GLN A 13 5.34 -3.28 6.30
CA GLN A 13 6.31 -2.23 5.96
C GLN A 13 6.20 -1.90 4.48
N GLN A 14 6.08 -0.62 4.15
CA GLN A 14 6.05 -0.08 2.78
C GLN A 14 7.13 0.99 2.62
N GLU A 15 7.54 1.25 1.38
CA GLU A 15 8.35 2.43 1.10
C GLU A 15 7.53 3.70 1.40
N PRO A 16 8.01 4.60 2.28
CA PRO A 16 7.22 5.71 2.78
C PRO A 16 7.04 6.82 1.75
N PHE A 17 7.88 6.85 0.71
CA PHE A 17 7.92 7.91 -0.28
C PHE A 17 8.39 7.38 -1.62
N LEU A 18 7.77 7.88 -2.69
CA LEU A 18 8.15 7.60 -4.07
C LEU A 18 7.85 8.83 -4.93
N GLU A 19 8.83 9.28 -5.70
CA GLU A 19 8.66 10.31 -6.73
C GLU A 19 8.79 9.70 -8.11
N THR A 20 7.92 10.12 -9.03
CA THR A 20 7.92 9.67 -10.41
C THR A 20 7.41 10.77 -11.33
N THR A 21 7.57 10.59 -12.63
CA THR A 21 7.01 11.47 -13.65
C THR A 21 5.54 11.14 -13.91
N VAL A 22 4.75 12.16 -14.24
CA VAL A 22 3.33 11.99 -14.59
C VAL A 22 3.18 11.05 -15.79
N GLY A 23 2.28 10.07 -15.68
CA GLY A 23 2.05 9.06 -16.73
C GLY A 23 2.91 7.81 -16.62
N THR A 24 3.88 7.78 -15.70
CA THR A 24 4.68 6.59 -15.41
C THR A 24 3.96 5.73 -14.36
N GLY A 25 3.69 4.47 -14.68
CA GLY A 25 3.16 3.50 -13.73
C GLY A 25 4.14 3.22 -12.60
N ILE A 26 3.63 2.97 -11.39
CA ILE A 26 4.45 2.73 -10.19
C ILE A 26 4.19 1.38 -9.58
N ASN A 27 5.24 0.78 -9.04
CA ASN A 27 5.14 -0.46 -8.28
C ASN A 27 5.25 -0.15 -6.79
N ILE A 28 4.20 -0.45 -6.03
CA ILE A 28 4.19 -0.29 -4.59
C ILE A 28 4.27 -1.67 -3.95
N THR A 29 5.32 -1.89 -3.18
CA THR A 29 5.56 -3.10 -2.41
C THR A 29 5.20 -2.85 -0.95
N CYS A 30 4.56 -3.83 -0.33
CA CYS A 30 4.53 -3.96 1.11
C CYS A 30 5.21 -5.27 1.50
N SER A 31 5.73 -5.35 2.71
CA SER A 31 6.23 -6.60 3.28
C SER A 31 5.42 -6.92 4.52
N HIS A 32 4.82 -8.10 4.55
CA HIS A 32 4.06 -8.59 5.69
C HIS A 32 4.59 -9.96 6.13
N PRO A 33 5.55 -10.01 7.09
CA PRO A 33 6.30 -11.24 7.40
C PRO A 33 5.45 -12.39 7.95
N GLN A 34 4.29 -12.09 8.53
CA GLN A 34 3.41 -13.06 9.18
C GLN A 34 2.12 -13.33 8.42
N ILE A 35 2.03 -12.84 7.17
CA ILE A 35 0.83 -13.04 6.36
C ILE A 35 0.65 -14.51 5.97
N GLN A 36 -0.58 -14.99 6.15
CA GLN A 36 -1.01 -16.33 5.77
C GLN A 36 -1.57 -16.32 4.34
N ILE A 37 -1.57 -17.49 3.70
CA ILE A 37 -2.04 -17.63 2.32
C ILE A 37 -3.52 -17.26 2.13
N ASN A 38 -4.32 -17.37 3.18
CA ASN A 38 -5.76 -17.07 3.17
C ASN A 38 -6.09 -15.65 3.64
N ASP A 39 -5.07 -14.85 3.97
CA ASP A 39 -5.28 -13.46 4.37
C ASP A 39 -5.59 -12.60 3.15
N TRP A 40 -6.58 -11.74 3.31
CA TRP A 40 -6.92 -10.74 2.31
C TRP A 40 -6.23 -9.42 2.64
N ILE A 41 -5.44 -8.90 1.71
CA ILE A 41 -4.87 -7.57 1.75
C ILE A 41 -5.77 -6.60 1.00
N GLN A 42 -6.09 -5.50 1.66
CA GLN A 42 -6.81 -4.37 1.09
C GLN A 42 -5.84 -3.22 0.85
N TRP A 43 -5.78 -2.74 -0.38
CA TRP A 43 -4.98 -1.57 -0.75
C TRP A 43 -5.86 -0.35 -0.87
N TYR A 44 -5.53 0.70 -0.14
CA TYR A 44 -6.26 1.96 -0.15
C TYR A 44 -5.38 3.09 -0.70
N ARG A 45 -6.02 4.04 -1.40
CA ARG A 45 -5.44 5.33 -1.76
C ARG A 45 -6.17 6.44 -1.03
N GLN A 46 -5.43 7.42 -0.54
CA GLN A 46 -6.01 8.64 -0.01
C GLN A 46 -5.34 9.85 -0.67
N LEU A 47 -6.15 10.65 -1.37
CA LEU A 47 -5.72 11.94 -1.90
C LEU A 47 -5.95 13.04 -0.85
N PRO A 48 -5.24 14.17 -0.92
CA PRO A 48 -5.48 15.31 -0.03
C PRO A 48 -6.97 15.69 -0.02
N SER A 49 -7.54 15.85 1.17
CA SER A 49 -8.96 16.21 1.40
C SER A 49 -10.00 15.15 0.98
N GLN A 50 -9.59 13.92 0.67
CA GLN A 50 -10.50 12.82 0.31
C GLN A 50 -10.50 11.71 1.36
N GLY A 51 -11.57 10.92 1.38
CA GLY A 51 -11.62 9.67 2.14
C GLY A 51 -10.76 8.56 1.51
N PRO A 52 -10.50 7.47 2.23
CA PRO A 52 -9.83 6.30 1.66
C PRO A 52 -10.66 5.67 0.53
N GLU A 53 -10.00 5.40 -0.59
CA GLU A 53 -10.55 4.71 -1.76
C GLU A 53 -9.92 3.32 -1.84
N LEU A 54 -10.74 2.26 -1.86
CA LEU A 54 -10.26 0.90 -2.08
C LEU A 54 -9.80 0.75 -3.53
N LEU A 55 -8.52 0.46 -3.74
CA LEU A 55 -7.97 0.18 -5.06
C LEU A 55 -8.12 -1.29 -5.43
N VAL A 56 -7.72 -2.19 -4.52
CA VAL A 56 -7.76 -3.63 -4.78
C VAL A 56 -7.83 -4.47 -3.51
N LEU A 57 -8.49 -5.62 -3.64
CA LEU A 57 -8.47 -6.73 -2.69
C LEU A 57 -7.64 -7.86 -3.31
N THR A 58 -6.60 -8.32 -2.61
CA THR A 58 -5.69 -9.35 -3.10
C THR A 58 -5.26 -10.30 -1.98
N ASN A 59 -4.83 -11.50 -2.33
CA ASN A 59 -4.09 -12.40 -1.45
C ASN A 59 -2.58 -12.05 -1.52
N LYS A 60 -1.71 -12.89 -0.95
CA LYS A 60 -0.24 -12.75 -0.96
C LYS A 60 0.37 -12.93 -2.36
N GLU A 61 0.01 -12.04 -3.28
CA GLU A 61 0.43 -12.00 -4.68
C GLU A 61 0.56 -10.55 -5.16
N SER A 62 1.05 -10.37 -6.39
CA SER A 62 1.04 -9.08 -7.07
C SER A 62 -0.24 -8.90 -7.87
N LYS A 63 -0.69 -7.65 -7.98
CA LYS A 63 -1.87 -7.29 -8.75
C LYS A 63 -1.62 -6.03 -9.57
N GLU A 64 -1.82 -6.14 -10.88
CA GLU A 64 -1.74 -5.00 -11.79
C GLU A 64 -2.96 -4.09 -11.62
N LEU A 65 -2.71 -2.78 -11.61
CA LEU A 65 -3.73 -1.76 -11.61
C LEU A 65 -4.18 -1.44 -13.04
N PRO A 66 -5.44 -1.02 -13.24
CA PRO A 66 -5.95 -0.67 -14.56
C PRO A 66 -5.10 0.39 -15.27
N SER A 67 -5.17 0.38 -16.60
CA SER A 67 -4.63 1.44 -17.46
C SER A 67 -3.12 1.71 -17.31
N GLY A 68 -2.34 0.70 -16.91
CA GLY A 68 -0.89 0.83 -16.76
C GLY A 68 -0.46 1.72 -15.59
N ALA A 69 -1.34 1.94 -14.61
CA ALA A 69 -1.01 2.70 -13.40
C ALA A 69 0.07 2.03 -12.53
N GLY A 70 0.40 0.76 -12.83
CA GLY A 70 1.47 0.00 -12.22
C GLY A 70 0.95 -1.24 -11.48
N SER A 71 1.62 -1.64 -10.41
CA SER A 71 1.27 -2.86 -9.65
C SER A 71 1.41 -2.70 -8.14
N LEU A 72 0.63 -3.50 -7.42
CA LEU A 72 0.65 -3.59 -5.95
C LEU A 72 1.06 -5.00 -5.56
N SER A 73 1.97 -5.15 -4.60
CA SER A 73 2.52 -6.46 -4.20
C SER A 73 2.84 -6.56 -2.72
N VAL A 74 2.75 -7.77 -2.18
CA VAL A 74 2.91 -8.12 -0.74
C VAL A 74 4.02 -9.13 -0.52
#